data_AF-A0AAX1TLH3-F1
#
_entry.id   AF-A0AAX1TLH3-F1
#
_cell.length_a   1.000
_cell.length_b   1.000
_cell.length_c   1.000
_cell.angle_alpha   90.00
_cell.angle_beta   90.00
_cell.angle_gamma   90.00
#
_symmetry.space_group_name_H-M   'P 1'
#
loop_
_entity.id
_entity.type
_entity.pdbx_description
1 polymer ?
#
loop_
_entity_poly.entity_id
_entity_poly.type
_entity_poly.pdbx_seq_one_letter_code
_entity_poly.pdbx_strand_id
1 'polypeptide(L)'
;MKKILAILAVFSLTASVTLSKEIIPEYYIMEKLLIPISASPVFSYIGEKKIDDFKEIKAIQVDNKVLQNLVTHENPFYMNDSDGKTVAVRVGDYIVSPMTLSTVYSIRKNDFELNYRDLNAPDVSLVTADVTTIGEKIRTDEIDEVNNKIEASEE
;
A
#
# COMPACT_ATOMS: atom_id res chain seq x y z
N MET A 1 41.90 38.11 13.69
CA MET A 1 40.42 38.00 13.80
C MET A 1 39.68 38.20 12.47
N LYS A 2 40.01 39.22 11.64
CA LYS A 2 39.34 39.45 10.34
C LYS A 2 39.36 38.26 9.36
N LYS A 3 40.46 37.50 9.30
CA LYS A 3 40.62 36.34 8.40
C LYS A 3 39.75 35.13 8.81
N ILE A 4 39.53 34.93 10.11
CA ILE A 4 38.70 33.83 10.64
C ILE A 4 37.21 34.13 10.39
N LEU A 5 36.81 35.40 10.56
CA LEU A 5 35.44 35.83 10.29
C LEU A 5 35.07 35.68 8.80
N ALA A 6 36.01 35.95 7.90
CA ALA A 6 35.82 35.75 6.46
C ALA A 6 35.66 34.27 6.08
N ILE A 7 36.41 33.36 6.72
CA ILE A 7 36.29 31.91 6.47
C ILE A 7 34.97 31.36 7.02
N LEU A 8 34.52 31.81 8.20
CA LEU A 8 33.23 31.42 8.77
C LEU A 8 32.04 31.92 7.93
N ALA A 9 32.12 33.14 7.40
CA ALA A 9 31.12 33.69 6.50
C ALA A 9 31.04 32.90 5.17
N VAL A 10 32.18 32.52 4.60
CA VAL A 10 32.22 31.69 3.38
C VAL A 10 31.66 30.29 3.63
N PHE A 11 31.92 29.69 4.80
CA PHE A 11 31.37 28.38 5.17
C PHE A 11 29.84 28.42 5.39
N SER A 12 29.32 29.52 5.94
CA SER A 12 27.86 29.72 6.08
C SER A 12 27.15 29.95 4.75
N LEU A 13 27.82 30.56 3.76
CA LEU A 13 27.25 30.78 2.42
C LEU A 13 27.18 29.48 1.60
N THR A 14 28.02 28.49 1.87
CA THR A 14 28.00 27.19 1.19
C THR A 14 27.11 26.14 1.88
N ALA A 15 26.78 26.32 3.16
CA ALA A 15 25.98 25.35 3.91
C ALA A 15 24.46 25.42 3.61
N SER A 16 23.97 26.49 2.99
CA SER A 16 22.54 26.69 2.72
C SER A 16 22.05 26.02 1.44
N VAL A 17 22.91 25.34 0.68
CA VAL A 17 22.51 24.59 -0.52
C VAL A 17 22.25 23.12 -0.20
N THR A 18 21.76 22.83 1.01
CA THR A 18 21.06 21.56 1.22
C THR A 18 19.75 21.66 0.45
N LEU A 19 19.68 20.99 -0.70
CA LEU A 19 18.46 20.75 -1.47
C LEU A 19 17.40 20.16 -0.53
N SER A 20 16.62 21.00 0.15
CA SER A 20 15.48 20.57 0.94
C SER A 20 14.49 19.97 -0.04
N LYS A 21 14.27 18.66 0.06
CA LYS A 21 13.33 17.98 -0.81
C LYS A 21 11.93 18.57 -0.61
N GLU A 22 11.25 18.88 -1.70
CA GLU A 22 9.92 19.50 -1.65
C GLU A 22 8.92 18.53 -0.99
N ILE A 23 8.20 19.01 0.02
CA ILE A 23 7.12 18.27 0.67
C ILE A 23 5.82 18.92 0.23
N ILE A 24 5.07 18.21 -0.61
CA ILE A 24 3.79 18.70 -1.12
C ILE A 24 2.75 18.63 0.01
N PRO A 25 2.08 19.74 0.35
CA PRO A 25 1.11 19.72 1.44
C PRO A 25 -0.20 19.04 1.01
N GLU A 26 -0.90 18.42 1.98
CA GLU A 26 -2.16 17.68 1.77
C GLU A 26 -3.19 18.48 0.96
N TYR A 27 -3.41 19.75 1.32
CA TYR A 27 -4.40 20.61 0.64
C TYR A 27 -4.09 20.76 -0.85
N TYR A 28 -2.82 20.75 -1.24
CA TYR A 28 -2.40 20.88 -2.64
C TYR A 28 -2.62 19.56 -3.38
N ILE A 29 -2.33 18.42 -2.75
CA ILE A 29 -2.66 17.09 -3.29
C ILE A 29 -4.16 17.01 -3.55
N MET A 30 -4.99 17.39 -2.57
CA MET A 30 -6.43 17.42 -2.71
C MET A 30 -6.85 18.38 -3.83
N GLU A 31 -6.37 19.62 -3.86
CA GLU A 31 -6.72 20.59 -4.91
C GLU A 31 -6.45 20.06 -6.32
N LYS A 32 -5.26 19.48 -6.54
CA LYS A 32 -4.83 19.02 -7.86
C LYS A 32 -5.41 17.68 -8.27
N LEU A 33 -5.74 16.82 -7.30
CA LEU A 33 -6.19 15.46 -7.57
C LEU A 33 -7.66 15.20 -7.24
N LEU A 34 -8.41 16.16 -6.71
CA LEU A 34 -9.83 15.98 -6.36
C LEU A 34 -10.65 15.46 -7.55
N ILE A 35 -10.52 16.10 -8.71
CA ILE A 35 -11.24 15.73 -9.93
C ILE A 35 -10.85 14.32 -10.42
N PRO A 36 -9.55 14.00 -10.64
CA PRO A 36 -9.18 12.65 -11.09
C PRO A 36 -9.48 11.56 -10.05
N ILE A 37 -9.36 11.84 -8.74
CA ILE A 37 -9.74 10.88 -7.69
C ILE A 37 -11.25 10.65 -7.69
N SER A 38 -12.06 11.70 -7.81
CA SER A 38 -13.52 11.59 -7.88
C SER A 38 -13.96 10.70 -9.06
N ALA A 39 -13.31 10.86 -10.22
CA ALA A 39 -13.56 10.07 -11.42
C ALA A 39 -12.98 8.65 -11.39
N SER A 40 -12.19 8.29 -10.36
CA SER A 40 -11.54 6.98 -10.27
C SER A 40 -12.51 5.85 -9.88
N PRO A 41 -12.14 4.56 -10.11
CA PRO A 41 -12.93 3.43 -9.65
C PRO A 41 -13.12 3.42 -8.13
N VAL A 42 -14.15 2.69 -7.68
CA VAL A 42 -14.38 2.44 -6.26
C VAL A 42 -13.75 1.10 -5.90
N PHE A 43 -12.96 1.10 -4.84
CA PHE A 43 -12.30 -0.10 -4.34
C PHE A 43 -12.87 -0.48 -2.98
N SER A 44 -13.17 -1.76 -2.82
CA SER A 44 -13.57 -2.34 -1.54
C SER A 44 -12.39 -3.02 -0.85
N TYR A 45 -12.30 -2.80 0.45
CA TYR A 45 -11.35 -3.46 1.32
C TYR A 45 -11.75 -4.93 1.53
N ILE A 46 -10.83 -5.85 1.23
CA ILE A 46 -11.00 -7.31 1.36
C ILE A 46 -9.99 -7.96 2.30
N GLY A 47 -8.99 -7.21 2.78
CA GLY A 47 -7.96 -7.75 3.65
C GLY A 47 -8.46 -8.03 5.06
N GLU A 48 -7.63 -8.66 5.88
CA GLU A 48 -7.98 -8.95 7.29
C GLU A 48 -7.64 -7.79 8.25
N LYS A 49 -6.73 -6.88 7.85
CA LYS A 49 -6.19 -5.78 8.67
C LYS A 49 -6.48 -4.38 8.10
N LYS A 50 -7.60 -3.77 8.54
CA LYS A 50 -8.12 -2.49 8.02
C LYS A 50 -7.07 -1.38 7.93
N ILE A 51 -7.09 -0.62 6.83
CA ILE A 51 -6.48 0.71 6.73
C ILE A 51 -7.62 1.71 6.88
N ASP A 52 -7.71 2.33 8.06
CA ASP A 52 -8.83 3.16 8.51
C ASP A 52 -10.20 2.47 8.45
N ASP A 53 -11.20 3.07 9.09
CA ASP A 53 -12.56 2.51 9.17
C ASP A 53 -13.31 2.48 7.83
N PHE A 54 -12.68 2.91 6.73
CA PHE A 54 -13.31 3.01 5.42
C PHE A 54 -13.28 1.67 4.66
N LYS A 55 -14.46 1.06 4.53
CA LYS A 55 -14.67 -0.15 3.73
C LYS A 55 -14.53 0.08 2.23
N GLU A 56 -14.92 1.27 1.76
CA GLU A 56 -14.90 1.67 0.34
C GLU A 56 -14.13 2.97 0.16
N ILE A 57 -13.29 3.02 -0.87
CA ILE A 57 -12.42 4.16 -1.16
C ILE A 57 -12.39 4.47 -2.67
N LYS A 58 -12.03 5.71 -2.98
CA LYS A 58 -11.56 6.13 -4.31
C LYS A 58 -10.04 6.04 -4.33
N ALA A 59 -9.46 5.59 -5.45
CA ALA A 59 -8.03 5.44 -5.56
C ALA A 59 -7.54 5.71 -6.99
N ILE A 60 -6.45 6.46 -7.11
CA ILE A 60 -5.73 6.63 -8.36
C ILE A 60 -4.32 6.06 -8.23
N GLN A 61 -3.89 5.31 -9.23
CA GLN A 61 -2.49 4.91 -9.32
C GLN A 61 -1.65 6.12 -9.73
N VAL A 62 -0.53 6.31 -9.06
CA VAL A 62 0.43 7.37 -9.36
C VAL A 62 1.13 7.03 -10.67
N ASP A 63 0.78 7.77 -11.72
CA ASP A 63 1.41 7.71 -13.03
C ASP A 63 1.97 9.09 -13.44
N ASN A 64 2.46 9.21 -14.67
CA ASN A 64 2.99 10.48 -15.17
C ASN A 64 1.93 11.60 -15.21
N LYS A 65 0.63 11.29 -15.35
CA LYS A 65 -0.43 12.30 -15.33
C LYS A 65 -0.63 12.84 -13.92
N VAL A 66 -0.56 11.97 -12.91
CA VAL A 66 -0.56 12.40 -11.49
C VAL A 66 0.60 13.33 -11.21
N LEU A 67 1.82 12.96 -11.63
CA LEU A 67 3.01 13.81 -11.45
C LEU A 67 2.84 15.18 -12.15
N GLN A 68 2.31 15.19 -13.38
CA GLN A 68 2.02 16.43 -14.12
C GLN A 68 0.97 17.31 -13.42
N ASN A 69 -0.11 16.73 -12.90
CA ASN A 69 -1.12 17.48 -12.14
C ASN A 69 -0.54 18.11 -10.87
N LEU A 70 0.40 17.42 -10.24
CA LEU A 70 1.13 17.88 -9.06
C LEU A 70 2.29 18.83 -9.39
N VAL A 71 2.54 19.11 -10.68
CA VAL A 71 3.64 19.96 -11.16
C VAL A 71 5.00 19.51 -10.61
N THR A 72 5.19 18.20 -10.45
CA THR A 72 6.44 17.61 -9.98
C THR A 72 6.98 16.60 -10.99
N HIS A 73 8.29 16.44 -11.01
CA HIS A 73 9.00 15.42 -11.80
C HIS A 73 9.78 14.47 -10.88
N GLU A 74 9.65 14.62 -9.56
CA GLU A 74 10.35 13.79 -8.59
C GLU A 74 9.71 12.41 -8.48
N ASN A 75 10.55 11.37 -8.38
CA ASN A 75 10.13 10.01 -8.07
C ASN A 75 11.21 9.33 -7.21
N PRO A 76 10.98 9.08 -5.91
CA PRO A 76 9.76 9.44 -5.16
C PRO A 76 9.63 10.95 -4.97
N PHE A 77 8.39 11.43 -4.88
CA PHE A 77 8.06 12.73 -4.28
C PHE A 77 7.59 12.53 -2.83
N TYR A 78 7.55 13.61 -2.05
CA TYR A 78 7.08 13.56 -0.66
C TYR A 78 5.80 14.39 -0.51
N MET A 79 4.86 13.88 0.28
CA MET A 79 3.64 14.61 0.63
C MET A 79 3.33 14.46 2.11
N ASN A 80 2.56 15.39 2.67
CA ASN A 80 1.86 15.18 3.93
C ASN A 80 0.51 14.52 3.64
N ASP A 81 0.23 13.41 4.32
CA ASP A 81 -1.11 12.81 4.36
C ASP A 81 -2.02 13.52 5.38
N SER A 82 -3.29 13.12 5.44
CA SER A 82 -4.26 13.67 6.39
C SER A 82 -4.00 13.33 7.85
N ASP A 83 -3.08 12.41 8.15
CA ASP A 83 -2.58 12.17 9.51
C ASP A 83 -1.46 13.17 9.89
N GLY A 84 -1.06 14.06 8.97
CA GLY A 84 0.06 14.97 9.13
C GLY A 84 1.42 14.28 9.00
N LYS A 85 1.48 13.05 8.47
CA LYS A 85 2.72 12.31 8.28
C LYS A 85 3.30 12.62 6.91
N THR A 86 4.62 12.87 6.87
CA THR A 86 5.34 12.94 5.60
C THR A 86 5.60 11.54 5.06
N VAL A 87 5.06 11.24 3.89
CA VAL A 87 5.17 9.95 3.21
C VAL A 87 5.91 10.09 1.87
N ALA A 88 6.70 9.08 1.52
CA ALA A 88 7.37 8.99 0.22
C ALA A 88 6.48 8.22 -0.77
N VAL A 89 6.08 8.87 -1.86
CA VAL A 89 5.16 8.33 -2.87
C VAL A 89 5.92 8.08 -4.16
N ARG A 90 5.81 6.86 -4.70
CA ARG A 90 6.46 6.45 -5.94
C ARG A 90 5.44 6.27 -7.06
N VAL A 91 5.92 6.36 -8.30
CA VAL A 91 5.14 5.88 -9.45
C VAL A 91 4.74 4.42 -9.22
N GLY A 92 3.46 4.12 -9.40
CA GLY A 92 2.84 2.82 -9.16
C GLY A 92 2.15 2.68 -7.81
N ASP A 93 2.49 3.51 -6.81
CA ASP A 93 1.74 3.61 -5.55
C ASP A 93 0.34 4.20 -5.80
N TYR A 94 -0.54 4.15 -4.81
CA TYR A 94 -1.90 4.65 -4.90
C TYR A 94 -2.12 5.84 -3.97
N ILE A 95 -2.72 6.90 -4.51
CA ILE A 95 -3.31 7.98 -3.72
C ILE A 95 -4.77 7.65 -3.52
N VAL A 96 -5.21 7.62 -2.27
CA VAL A 96 -6.54 7.13 -1.88
C VAL A 96 -7.29 8.17 -1.06
N SER A 97 -8.61 8.08 -1.12
CA SER A 97 -9.52 8.96 -0.37
C SER A 97 -10.80 8.21 -0.01
N PRO A 98 -11.45 8.49 1.13
CA PRO A 98 -12.80 7.99 1.39
C PRO A 98 -13.78 8.50 0.34
N MET A 99 -14.96 7.87 0.26
CA MET A 99 -16.01 8.26 -0.70
C MET A 99 -16.46 9.74 -0.57
N THR A 100 -16.27 10.35 0.60
CA THR A 100 -16.54 11.77 0.88
C THR A 100 -15.49 12.72 0.31
N LEU A 101 -14.36 12.21 -0.19
CA LEU A 101 -13.22 12.99 -0.70
C LEU A 101 -12.65 13.99 0.30
N SER A 102 -12.78 13.70 1.61
CA SER A 102 -12.45 14.62 2.70
C SER A 102 -11.00 14.55 3.17
N THR A 103 -10.31 13.46 2.88
CA THR A 103 -8.93 13.19 3.31
C THR A 103 -8.17 12.48 2.20
N VAL A 104 -6.84 12.51 2.24
CA VAL A 104 -5.99 11.86 1.25
C VAL A 104 -4.81 11.16 1.91
N TYR A 105 -4.56 9.93 1.47
CA TYR A 105 -3.48 9.09 1.95
C TYR A 105 -2.73 8.46 0.77
N SER A 106 -1.55 7.91 1.05
CA SER A 106 -0.80 7.11 0.09
C SER A 106 -0.69 5.67 0.59
N ILE A 107 -0.96 4.71 -0.29
CA ILE A 107 -0.78 3.27 -0.04
C ILE A 107 0.20 2.72 -1.06
N ARG A 108 1.20 1.96 -0.60
CA ARG A 108 2.16 1.31 -1.51
C ARG A 108 1.44 0.33 -2.42
N LYS A 109 1.89 0.21 -3.67
CA LYS A 109 1.27 -0.67 -4.68
C LYS A 109 0.92 -2.06 -4.15
N ASN A 110 1.90 -2.78 -3.61
CA ASN A 110 1.72 -4.16 -3.14
C ASN A 110 0.71 -4.23 -1.97
N ASP A 111 0.74 -3.25 -1.07
CA ASP A 111 -0.19 -3.20 0.07
C ASP A 111 -1.61 -2.91 -0.41
N PHE A 112 -1.77 -2.05 -1.43
CA PHE A 112 -3.06 -1.75 -2.04
C PHE A 112 -3.62 -2.98 -2.77
N GLU A 113 -2.86 -3.56 -3.69
CA GLU A 113 -3.28 -4.69 -4.52
C GLU A 113 -3.53 -5.97 -3.70
N LEU A 114 -2.89 -6.13 -2.54
CA LEU A 114 -3.17 -7.23 -1.64
C LEU A 114 -4.54 -7.08 -0.95
N ASN A 115 -4.94 -5.86 -0.60
CA ASN A 115 -6.03 -5.60 0.34
C ASN A 115 -7.28 -4.98 -0.27
N TYR A 116 -7.23 -4.50 -1.52
CA TYR A 116 -8.34 -3.81 -2.18
C TYR A 116 -8.72 -4.46 -3.50
N ARG A 117 -10.02 -4.46 -3.82
CA ARG A 117 -10.56 -4.94 -5.11
C ARG A 117 -11.45 -3.88 -5.73
N ASP A 118 -11.28 -3.67 -7.03
CA ASP A 118 -12.15 -2.79 -7.80
C ASP A 118 -13.54 -3.42 -7.88
N LEU A 119 -14.56 -2.68 -7.45
CA LEU A 119 -15.96 -3.13 -7.46
C LEU A 119 -16.53 -3.28 -8.88
N ASN A 120 -15.91 -2.66 -9.88
CA ASN A 120 -16.35 -2.73 -11.27
C ASN A 120 -15.49 -3.70 -12.10
N ALA A 121 -14.46 -4.31 -11.52
CA ALA A 121 -13.69 -5.33 -12.21
C ALA A 121 -14.52 -6.62 -12.30
N PRO A 122 -14.45 -7.34 -13.43
CA PRO A 122 -15.06 -8.67 -13.52
C PRO A 122 -14.48 -9.58 -12.45
N ASP A 123 -15.34 -10.39 -11.80
CA ASP A 123 -14.91 -11.36 -10.79
C ASP A 123 -13.79 -12.25 -11.33
N VAL A 124 -12.56 -12.00 -10.87
CA VAL A 124 -11.44 -12.91 -11.12
C VAL A 124 -11.56 -14.01 -10.07
N SER A 125 -12.05 -15.18 -10.48
CA SER A 125 -12.01 -16.39 -9.66
C SER A 125 -10.55 -16.66 -9.29
N LEU A 126 -10.20 -16.39 -8.03
CA LEU A 126 -8.90 -16.75 -7.49
C LEU A 126 -8.87 -18.27 -7.39
N VAL A 127 -8.31 -18.92 -8.41
CA VAL A 127 -7.86 -20.30 -8.29
C VAL A 127 -6.75 -20.27 -7.25
N THR A 128 -7.09 -20.63 -6.01
CA THR A 128 -6.12 -21.05 -5.01
C THR A 128 -5.23 -22.08 -5.67
N ALA A 129 -3.96 -21.72 -5.91
CA ALA A 129 -2.97 -22.70 -6.31
C ALA A 129 -2.92 -23.76 -5.20
N ASP A 130 -3.39 -24.96 -5.51
CA ASP A 130 -3.24 -26.12 -4.64
C ASP A 130 -1.77 -26.23 -4.28
N VAL A 131 -1.46 -26.01 -3.00
CA VAL A 131 -0.15 -26.31 -2.42
C VAL A 131 0.04 -27.80 -2.62
N THR A 132 0.76 -28.16 -3.67
CA THR A 132 1.12 -29.55 -3.96
C THR A 132 2.14 -29.95 -2.90
N THR A 133 1.68 -30.51 -1.80
CA THR A 133 2.55 -31.21 -0.86
C THR A 133 3.02 -32.49 -1.55
N ILE A 134 4.20 -32.42 -2.16
CA ILE A 134 4.97 -33.61 -2.51
C ILE A 134 5.40 -34.23 -1.18
N GLY A 135 4.80 -35.36 -0.80
CA GLY A 135 5.06 -36.00 0.49
C GLY A 135 4.39 -37.36 0.64
N GLU A 136 4.96 -38.36 -0.03
CA GLU A 136 5.00 -39.77 0.40
C GLU A 136 3.70 -40.60 0.37
N LYS A 137 3.68 -41.53 -0.58
CA LYS A 137 2.69 -42.61 -0.74
C LYS A 137 2.78 -43.57 0.45
N ILE A 138 1.92 -43.40 1.45
CA ILE A 138 1.67 -44.47 2.43
C ILE A 138 0.84 -45.54 1.73
N ARG A 139 1.43 -46.74 1.55
CA ARG A 139 0.75 -47.96 1.11
C ARG A 139 -0.25 -48.38 2.19
N THR A 140 -1.51 -48.60 1.82
CA THR A 140 -2.60 -48.98 2.73
C THR A 140 -2.88 -50.48 2.72
N ASP A 141 -1.85 -51.30 2.61
CA ASP A 141 -2.00 -52.74 2.33
C ASP A 141 -1.85 -53.62 3.61
N GLU A 142 -1.73 -53.03 4.80
CA GLU A 142 -1.59 -53.74 6.08
C GLU A 142 -2.50 -53.15 7.18
N ILE A 143 -3.81 -53.08 6.93
CA ILE A 143 -4.80 -52.83 8.00
C ILE A 143 -5.88 -53.92 7.90
N ASP A 144 -5.49 -55.16 8.18
CA ASP A 144 -6.44 -56.26 8.44
C ASP A 144 -5.74 -57.31 9.33
N GLU A 145 -5.46 -56.95 10.57
CA GLU A 145 -5.44 -57.86 11.73
C GLU A 145 -5.15 -57.03 12.98
N VAL A 146 -5.70 -57.42 14.12
CA VAL A 146 -5.57 -56.75 15.44
C VAL A 146 -6.55 -55.58 15.67
N ASN A 147 -7.83 -55.92 15.84
CA ASN A 147 -8.59 -55.49 17.03
C ASN A 147 -9.94 -56.21 17.23
N ASN A 148 -10.10 -57.42 16.69
CA ASN A 148 -11.17 -58.32 17.14
C ASN A 148 -10.77 -58.98 18.47
N LYS A 149 -10.77 -58.22 19.57
CA LYS A 149 -10.69 -58.79 20.94
C LYS A 149 -11.10 -57.84 22.07
N ILE A 150 -12.18 -57.07 21.96
CA ILE A 150 -12.82 -56.48 23.15
C ILE A 150 -14.35 -56.46 23.01
N GLU A 151 -14.98 -57.52 22.52
CA GLU A 151 -16.42 -57.77 22.76
C GLU A 151 -16.67 -59.29 22.78
N ALA A 152 -16.22 -59.95 23.85
CA ALA A 152 -16.71 -61.28 24.25
C ALA A 152 -16.17 -61.61 25.66
N SER A 153 -16.90 -61.15 26.68
CA SER A 153 -17.07 -61.83 27.98
C SER A 153 -17.85 -60.89 28.91
N GLU A 154 -19.17 -60.96 28.85
CA GLU A 154 -20.00 -60.67 30.01
C GLU A 154 -19.69 -61.69 31.11
N GLU A 155 -19.46 -61.23 32.34
CA GLU A 155 -20.03 -61.78 33.59
C GLU A 155 -19.81 -60.81 34.76
#